data_AF-A0A316V585-F1
#
_entry.id   AF-A0A316V585-F1
#
_cell.length_a   1.000
_cell.length_b   1.000
_cell.length_c   1.000
_cell.angle_alpha   90.00
_cell.angle_beta   90.00
_cell.angle_gamma   90.00
#
_symmetry.space_group_name_H-M   'P 1'
#
loop_
_entity.id
_entity.type
_entity.pdbx_description
1 polymer ?
#
loop_
_entity_poly.entity_id
_entity_poly.type
_entity_poly.pdbx_seq_one_letter_code
_entity_poly.pdbx_strand_id
1 'polypeptide(L)'
;MQVIDFVLKSFMPLREVEACANDCNTGKANEIEIDDGSATKQVKRLERFIDWLVRVSGSKYTFIFIQICLLVWAFLGIPFSNQALWPIFISDVQAIISYIFDTLLMRQQLTGYADELEDIAKLRSRNASKARMLHMLVNEKPDILTKAINEKADVEEEEVTQEPLVERYLTKLAAFTGHIGFVGVFVLSIIVWLAFGPANKWSNQWQLYINSATSAWMVFLFSLLAVVREGHSARSKKSTQKLNQIDREIERNLRTMTGDVKSNEPVLIVLPKQNLVQTVINVYAYIVGGLVGLFILIIVFAVWVAIGPVMSFNDNWWLLIGTYSGLIGMNDGFVLRNVQHVIEMFESKQFEQILEQDKELLACIHTTSLDSEKVSLKEPNSFKSLSQRISTAVCNFTAHQMTVVIGFISIIGMLVGASVMHWSLTGQLICNVPPSIIESFFMQVLITGHMANDKRKQKDTLEALQYRSVLLQAIKRLEKDTTIISATEEKQDDLSDDIHVEEGSQ
;
A
#
# COMPACT_ATOMS: atom_id res chain seq x y z
N MET A 1 17.13 -12.83 -22.75
CA MET A 1 15.86 -13.53 -22.49
C MET A 1 16.00 -14.60 -21.40
N GLN A 2 16.91 -15.57 -21.50
CA GLN A 2 17.01 -16.66 -20.49
C GLN A 2 17.39 -16.20 -19.07
N VAL A 3 18.26 -15.19 -18.92
CA VAL A 3 18.59 -14.61 -17.60
C VAL A 3 17.42 -13.85 -17.00
N ILE A 4 16.64 -13.15 -17.84
CA ILE A 4 15.41 -12.47 -17.41
C ILE A 4 14.36 -13.52 -17.04
N ASP A 5 14.20 -14.59 -17.82
CA ASP A 5 13.24 -15.67 -17.53
C ASP A 5 13.62 -16.45 -16.26
N PHE A 6 14.92 -16.63 -15.98
CA PHE A 6 15.44 -17.22 -14.74
C PHE A 6 15.24 -16.29 -13.54
N VAL A 7 15.54 -14.99 -13.67
CA VAL A 7 15.29 -14.00 -12.60
C VAL A 7 13.79 -13.83 -12.35
N LEU A 8 12.96 -13.83 -13.39
CA LEU A 8 11.51 -13.83 -13.29
C LEU A 8 10.99 -15.10 -12.59
N LYS A 9 11.46 -16.29 -12.96
CA LYS A 9 11.02 -17.56 -12.35
C LYS A 9 11.56 -17.80 -10.94
N SER A 10 12.77 -17.34 -10.62
CA SER A 10 13.43 -17.61 -9.34
C SER A 10 13.21 -16.50 -8.31
N PHE A 11 12.86 -15.28 -8.74
CA PHE A 11 12.78 -14.12 -7.85
C PHE A 11 11.50 -13.29 -8.00
N MET A 12 10.52 -13.58 -8.86
CA MET A 12 9.18 -12.98 -8.69
C MET A 12 8.34 -13.82 -7.72
N PRO A 13 8.07 -13.35 -6.49
CA PRO A 13 6.97 -13.84 -5.68
C PRO A 13 5.65 -13.18 -6.09
N LEU A 14 5.54 -12.61 -7.30
CA LEU A 14 4.25 -12.43 -7.97
C LEU A 14 3.76 -13.80 -8.45
N ARG A 15 3.73 -14.77 -7.55
CA ARG A 15 2.91 -15.96 -7.71
C ARG A 15 1.47 -15.47 -7.78
N GLU A 16 0.71 -16.12 -8.64
CA GLU A 16 -0.72 -16.24 -8.43
C GLU A 16 -0.96 -16.49 -6.94
N VAL A 17 -1.65 -15.56 -6.27
CA VAL A 17 -2.03 -15.75 -4.88
C VAL A 17 -3.19 -16.73 -4.91
N GLU A 18 -2.87 -17.99 -4.66
CA GLU A 18 -3.85 -19.03 -4.37
C GLU A 18 -4.06 -19.03 -2.85
N ALA A 19 -5.14 -18.41 -2.39
CA ALA A 19 -5.49 -18.42 -0.98
C ALA A 19 -6.50 -19.54 -0.69
N CYS A 20 -6.08 -20.53 0.11
CA CYS A 20 -6.97 -21.49 0.75
C CYS A 20 -7.32 -20.98 2.16
N ALA A 21 -8.59 -20.67 2.43
CA ALA A 21 -9.03 -20.07 3.70
C ALA A 21 -9.15 -21.07 4.88
N ASN A 22 -8.38 -22.17 4.88
CA ASN A 22 -8.43 -23.19 5.93
C ASN A 22 -7.53 -22.81 7.10
N ASP A 23 -8.06 -22.03 8.06
CA ASP A 23 -7.36 -21.70 9.30
C ASP A 23 -8.22 -21.87 10.56
N CYS A 24 -9.21 -22.77 10.49
CA CYS A 24 -9.93 -23.28 11.66
C CYS A 24 -10.04 -24.80 11.53
N ASN A 25 -9.48 -25.52 12.51
CA ASN A 25 -9.42 -26.99 12.64
C ASN A 25 -8.48 -27.73 11.67
N THR A 26 -7.21 -27.88 12.07
CA THR A 26 -6.64 -29.18 12.50
C THR A 26 -5.19 -28.97 12.95
N GLY A 27 -4.90 -29.27 14.22
CA GLY A 27 -3.53 -29.52 14.64
C GLY A 27 -3.02 -30.79 13.97
N LYS A 28 -2.17 -30.61 12.94
CA LYS A 28 -1.23 -31.55 12.28
C LYS A 28 -1.16 -31.19 10.80
N ALA A 29 -0.38 -30.16 10.48
CA ALA A 29 0.10 -29.98 9.12
C ALA A 29 1.19 -31.04 8.87
N ASN A 30 0.98 -31.84 7.83
CA ASN A 30 1.97 -32.77 7.31
C ASN A 30 3.25 -32.00 6.97
N GLU A 31 4.31 -32.37 7.67
CA GLU A 31 5.67 -31.92 7.48
C GLU A 31 6.14 -32.42 6.11
N ILE A 32 6.11 -31.54 5.11
CA ILE A 32 6.97 -31.71 3.94
C ILE A 32 8.37 -31.37 4.46
N GLU A 33 9.09 -32.38 4.91
CA GLU A 33 10.50 -32.33 5.25
C GLU A 33 11.30 -32.10 3.95
N ILE A 34 11.30 -30.84 3.50
CA ILE A 34 12.35 -30.34 2.62
C ILE A 34 13.51 -30.05 3.56
N ASP A 35 14.64 -30.71 3.35
CA ASP A 35 15.94 -30.44 3.99
C ASP A 35 16.24 -28.92 3.93
N ASP A 36 15.80 -28.20 4.96
CA ASP A 36 15.77 -26.74 5.04
C ASP A 36 17.16 -26.28 5.48
N GLY A 37 18.11 -26.40 4.55
CA GLY A 37 19.52 -26.14 4.75
C GLY A 37 19.80 -24.76 5.35
N SER A 38 20.96 -24.63 6.00
CA SER A 38 21.40 -23.40 6.69
C SER A 38 21.25 -22.09 5.88
N ALA A 39 21.28 -22.17 4.54
CA ALA A 39 21.09 -21.05 3.62
C ALA A 39 19.66 -20.48 3.63
N THR A 40 18.60 -21.31 3.62
CA THR A 40 17.21 -20.80 3.66
C THR A 40 16.90 -20.11 4.98
N LYS A 41 17.47 -20.62 6.09
CA LYS A 41 17.36 -19.99 7.41
C LYS A 41 18.04 -18.62 7.48
N GLN A 42 19.19 -18.44 6.81
CA GLN A 42 19.88 -17.15 6.73
C GLN A 42 19.11 -16.14 5.89
N VAL A 43 18.60 -16.54 4.72
CA VAL A 43 17.77 -15.70 3.86
C VAL A 43 16.51 -15.24 4.62
N LYS A 44 15.79 -16.16 5.28
CA LYS A 44 14.63 -15.85 6.12
C LYS A 44 14.95 -14.89 7.28
N ARG A 45 16.18 -14.90 7.81
CA ARG A 45 16.61 -13.96 8.87
C ARG A 45 16.90 -12.57 8.30
N LEU A 46 17.54 -12.50 7.15
CA LEU A 46 17.87 -11.24 6.49
C LEU A 46 16.60 -10.53 6.00
N GLU A 47 15.63 -11.28 5.47
CA GLU A 47 14.31 -10.73 5.11
C GLU A 47 13.61 -10.12 6.33
N ARG A 48 13.56 -10.85 7.45
CA ARG A 48 12.99 -10.33 8.70
C ARG A 48 13.71 -9.07 9.21
N PHE A 49 15.03 -9.00 9.02
CA PHE A 49 15.80 -7.83 9.39
C PHE A 49 15.43 -6.62 8.51
N ILE A 50 15.24 -6.81 7.21
CA ILE A 50 14.78 -5.75 6.31
C ILE A 50 13.36 -5.31 6.67
N ASP A 51 12.45 -6.24 6.94
CA ASP A 51 11.08 -5.89 7.33
C ASP A 51 11.07 -5.13 8.66
N TRP A 52 11.98 -5.48 9.59
CA TRP A 52 12.20 -4.70 10.80
C TRP A 52 12.74 -3.29 10.49
N LEU A 53 13.72 -3.15 9.60
CA LEU A 53 14.23 -1.84 9.17
C LEU A 53 13.14 -0.97 8.54
N VAL A 54 12.28 -1.55 7.70
CA VAL A 54 11.12 -0.85 7.12
C VAL A 54 10.21 -0.33 8.23
N ARG A 55 9.81 -1.19 9.18
CA ARG A 55 8.96 -0.77 10.31
C ARG A 55 9.61 0.31 11.18
N VAL A 56 10.92 0.22 11.40
CA VAL A 56 11.68 1.24 12.14
C VAL A 56 11.70 2.56 11.36
N SER A 57 11.95 2.53 10.06
CA SER A 57 11.96 3.73 9.20
C SER A 57 10.60 4.45 9.15
N GLY A 58 9.50 3.68 9.14
CA GLY A 58 8.13 4.17 9.23
C GLY A 58 7.66 4.49 10.65
N SER A 59 8.53 4.39 11.66
CA SER A 59 8.12 4.67 13.04
C SER A 59 8.04 6.18 13.32
N LYS A 60 7.11 6.56 14.19
CA LYS A 60 6.94 7.95 14.66
C LYS A 60 8.23 8.51 15.31
N TYR A 61 8.98 7.64 15.99
CA TYR A 61 10.24 8.01 16.64
C TYR A 61 11.32 8.35 15.61
N THR A 62 11.45 7.55 14.54
CA THR A 62 12.39 7.83 13.45
C THR A 62 12.04 9.13 12.73
N PHE A 63 10.75 9.38 12.48
CA PHE A 63 10.31 10.67 11.92
C PHE A 63 10.76 11.85 12.79
N ILE A 64 10.44 11.83 14.09
CA ILE A 64 10.83 12.90 15.02
C ILE A 64 12.35 13.07 15.08
N PHE A 65 13.10 11.96 15.12
CA PHE A 65 14.56 11.98 15.11
C PHE A 65 15.11 12.67 13.85
N ILE A 66 14.60 12.33 12.66
CA ILE A 66 14.99 12.96 11.40
C ILE A 66 14.67 14.47 11.43
N GLN A 67 13.51 14.86 11.96
CA GLN A 67 13.17 16.28 12.11
C GLN A 67 14.15 17.03 13.03
N ILE A 68 14.54 16.41 14.15
CA ILE A 68 15.57 16.99 15.04
C ILE A 68 16.89 17.13 14.31
N CYS A 69 17.33 16.11 13.55
CA CYS A 69 18.55 16.19 12.75
C CYS A 69 18.50 17.29 11.69
N LEU A 70 17.37 17.47 11.00
CA LEU A 70 17.17 18.56 10.03
C LEU A 70 17.17 19.94 10.72
N LEU A 71 16.59 20.08 11.90
CA LEU A 71 16.63 21.34 12.65
C LEU A 71 18.05 21.65 13.14
N VAL A 72 18.74 20.67 13.73
CA VAL A 72 20.14 20.80 14.14
C VAL A 72 21.00 21.21 12.94
N TRP A 73 20.78 20.61 11.78
CA TRP A 73 21.43 21.00 10.54
C TRP A 73 21.16 22.47 10.18
N ALA A 74 19.90 22.89 10.15
CA ALA A 74 19.54 24.26 9.79
C ALA A 74 20.19 25.30 10.73
N PHE A 75 20.23 25.01 12.03
CA PHE A 75 20.84 25.90 13.02
C PHE A 75 22.37 25.90 12.96
N LEU A 76 23.01 24.75 12.72
CA LEU A 76 24.46 24.68 12.51
C LEU A 76 24.88 25.34 11.19
N GLY A 77 24.00 25.37 10.17
CA GLY A 77 24.28 26.07 8.91
C GLY A 77 24.44 27.58 9.03
N ILE A 78 23.93 28.21 10.10
CA ILE A 78 24.07 29.66 10.32
C ILE A 78 25.55 30.06 10.52
N PRO A 79 26.29 29.50 11.50
CA PRO A 79 27.71 29.83 11.69
C PRO A 79 28.62 29.32 10.56
N PHE A 80 28.27 28.20 9.93
CA PHE A 80 29.08 27.58 8.87
C PHE A 80 28.70 28.01 7.44
N SER A 81 27.79 28.99 7.30
CA SER A 81 27.24 29.45 6.01
C SER A 81 28.30 29.92 5.00
N ASN A 82 29.44 30.42 5.47
CA ASN A 82 30.53 30.91 4.63
C ASN A 82 31.46 29.80 4.09
N GLN A 83 31.29 28.55 4.53
CA GLN A 83 32.11 27.43 4.11
C GLN A 83 31.36 26.60 3.06
N ALA A 84 31.88 26.53 1.82
CA ALA A 84 31.28 25.75 0.73
C ALA A 84 31.20 24.24 1.04
N LEU A 85 32.05 23.75 1.94
CA LEU A 85 32.07 22.35 2.37
C LEU A 85 30.82 21.96 3.18
N TRP A 86 30.20 22.90 3.90
CA TRP A 86 29.00 22.63 4.69
C TRP A 86 27.79 22.18 3.85
N PRO A 87 27.35 22.93 2.80
CA PRO A 87 26.25 22.50 1.95
C PRO A 87 26.57 21.25 1.13
N ILE A 88 27.84 21.03 0.74
CA ILE A 88 28.28 19.82 0.01
C ILE A 88 28.12 18.59 0.91
N PHE A 89 28.81 18.57 2.06
CA PHE A 89 28.80 17.44 2.98
C PHE A 89 27.39 17.02 3.39
N ILE A 90 26.53 17.99 3.70
CA ILE A 90 25.16 17.68 4.13
C ILE A 90 24.31 17.18 2.97
N SER A 91 24.43 17.81 1.79
CA SER A 91 23.68 17.34 0.62
C SER A 91 23.99 15.88 0.30
N ASP A 92 25.24 15.46 0.46
CA ASP A 92 25.65 14.09 0.20
C ASP A 92 25.18 13.11 1.29
N VAL A 93 25.24 13.50 2.57
CA VAL A 93 24.63 12.73 3.66
C VAL A 93 23.12 12.55 3.42
N GLN A 94 22.43 13.60 2.97
CA GLN A 94 21.01 13.53 2.65
C GLN A 94 20.74 12.61 1.46
N ALA A 95 21.54 12.69 0.40
CA ALA A 95 21.38 11.84 -0.77
C ALA A 95 21.60 10.34 -0.44
N ILE A 96 22.51 10.04 0.48
CA ILE A 96 22.67 8.69 1.06
C ILE A 96 21.40 8.24 1.79
N ILE A 97 20.85 9.11 2.65
CA ILE A 97 19.62 8.82 3.40
C ILE A 97 18.45 8.60 2.44
N SER A 98 18.27 9.47 1.44
CA SER A 98 17.25 9.36 0.41
C SER A 98 17.32 8.02 -0.33
N TYR A 99 18.53 7.61 -0.75
CA TYR A 99 18.71 6.34 -1.44
C TYR A 99 18.35 5.12 -0.59
N ILE A 100 18.64 5.17 0.72
CA ILE A 100 18.16 4.17 1.68
C ILE A 100 16.63 4.19 1.74
N PHE A 101 16.01 5.36 1.83
CA PHE A 101 14.56 5.51 1.90
C PHE A 101 13.85 5.04 0.63
N ASP A 102 14.40 5.26 -0.56
CA ASP A 102 13.84 4.73 -1.82
C ASP A 102 13.71 3.22 -1.78
N THR A 103 14.78 2.55 -1.36
CA THR A 103 14.81 1.09 -1.18
C THR A 103 13.75 0.64 -0.16
N LEU A 104 13.69 1.30 0.99
CA LEU A 104 12.75 0.95 2.06
C LEU A 104 11.29 1.22 1.68
N LEU A 105 11.01 2.31 0.96
CA LEU A 105 9.66 2.64 0.51
C LEU A 105 9.17 1.72 -0.59
N MET A 106 10.06 1.33 -1.52
CA MET A 106 9.72 0.33 -2.52
C MET A 106 9.39 -1.01 -1.85
N ARG A 107 10.19 -1.43 -0.87
CA ARG A 107 9.92 -2.63 -0.04
C ARG A 107 8.59 -2.51 0.68
N GLN A 108 8.34 -1.40 1.39
CA GLN A 108 7.10 -1.17 2.13
C GLN A 108 5.87 -1.29 1.21
N GLN A 109 5.97 -0.76 -0.01
CA GLN A 109 4.89 -0.79 -0.99
C GLN A 109 4.63 -2.19 -1.55
N LEU A 110 5.69 -2.94 -1.89
CA LEU A 110 5.56 -4.30 -2.41
C LEU A 110 5.05 -5.28 -1.34
N THR A 111 5.54 -5.16 -0.10
CA THR A 111 5.04 -5.98 1.02
C THR A 111 3.59 -5.63 1.36
N GLY A 112 3.25 -4.35 1.43
CA GLY A 112 1.87 -3.92 1.69
C GLY A 112 0.90 -4.46 0.63
N TYR A 113 1.30 -4.42 -0.65
CA TYR A 113 0.51 -4.99 -1.74
C TYR A 113 0.30 -6.51 -1.60
N ALA A 114 1.35 -7.26 -1.25
CA ALA A 114 1.24 -8.71 -1.07
C ALA A 114 0.29 -9.08 0.07
N ASP A 115 0.42 -8.39 1.23
CA ASP A 115 -0.46 -8.58 2.39
C ASP A 115 -1.92 -8.26 2.03
N GLU A 116 -2.17 -7.15 1.34
CA GLU A 116 -3.53 -6.76 0.92
C GLU A 116 -4.14 -7.75 -0.07
N LEU A 117 -3.35 -8.26 -1.02
CA LEU A 117 -3.83 -9.21 -2.01
C LEU A 117 -4.19 -10.57 -1.38
N GLU A 118 -3.42 -11.00 -0.38
CA GLU A 118 -3.73 -12.20 0.42
C GLU A 118 -5.05 -12.02 1.18
N ASP A 119 -5.25 -10.86 1.81
CA ASP A 119 -6.49 -10.56 2.51
C ASP A 119 -7.68 -10.55 1.54
N ILE A 120 -7.57 -9.86 0.40
CA ILE A 120 -8.60 -9.84 -0.65
C ILE A 120 -8.94 -11.25 -1.12
N ALA A 121 -7.94 -12.11 -1.36
CA ALA A 121 -8.16 -13.48 -1.81
C ALA A 121 -8.95 -14.30 -0.77
N LYS A 122 -8.62 -14.17 0.52
CA LYS A 122 -9.37 -14.81 1.62
C LYS A 122 -10.82 -14.34 1.67
N LEU A 123 -11.06 -13.04 1.50
CA LEU A 123 -12.41 -12.48 1.52
C LEU A 123 -13.26 -12.98 0.35
N ARG A 124 -12.69 -13.04 -0.85
CA ARG A 124 -13.37 -13.58 -2.04
C ARG A 124 -13.69 -15.07 -1.90
N SER A 125 -12.75 -15.86 -1.39
CA SER A 125 -12.93 -17.30 -1.14
C SER A 125 -14.09 -17.56 -0.16
N ARG A 126 -14.16 -16.77 0.92
CA ARG A 126 -15.28 -16.84 1.86
C ARG A 126 -16.59 -16.38 1.24
N ASN A 127 -16.59 -15.32 0.44
CA ASN A 127 -17.81 -14.83 -0.21
C ASN A 127 -18.43 -15.88 -1.15
N ALA A 128 -17.61 -16.58 -1.94
CA ALA A 128 -18.09 -17.69 -2.77
C ALA A 128 -18.76 -18.79 -1.92
N SER A 129 -18.17 -19.11 -0.77
CA SER A 129 -18.71 -20.12 0.15
C SER A 129 -20.00 -19.66 0.83
N LYS A 130 -20.09 -18.39 1.23
CA LYS A 130 -21.33 -17.79 1.75
C LYS A 130 -22.44 -17.81 0.70
N ALA A 131 -22.13 -17.47 -0.55
CA ALA A 131 -23.12 -17.47 -1.63
C ALA A 131 -23.70 -18.86 -1.82
N ARG A 132 -22.83 -19.88 -1.88
CA ARG A 132 -23.24 -21.29 -1.96
C ARG A 132 -24.14 -21.71 -0.80
N MET A 133 -23.76 -21.40 0.45
CA MET A 133 -24.56 -21.75 1.63
C MET A 133 -25.89 -21.00 1.68
N LEU A 134 -25.90 -19.73 1.30
CA LEU A 134 -27.10 -18.93 1.26
C LEU A 134 -28.08 -19.44 0.20
N HIS A 135 -27.59 -19.83 -0.98
CA HIS A 135 -28.42 -20.47 -2.00
C HIS A 135 -29.03 -21.80 -1.54
N MET A 136 -28.31 -22.60 -0.73
CA MET A 136 -28.87 -23.81 -0.12
C MET A 136 -30.03 -23.46 0.82
N LEU A 137 -29.86 -22.47 1.70
CA LEU A 137 -30.92 -22.03 2.62
C LEU A 137 -32.14 -21.44 1.89
N VAL A 138 -31.93 -20.62 0.86
CA VAL A 138 -33.01 -20.03 0.05
C VAL A 138 -33.86 -21.12 -0.60
N ASN A 139 -33.22 -22.18 -1.13
CA ASN A 139 -33.91 -23.27 -1.79
C ASN A 139 -34.64 -24.20 -0.82
N GLU A 140 -34.09 -24.42 0.38
CA GLU A 140 -34.67 -25.35 1.36
C GLU A 140 -35.74 -24.70 2.24
N LYS A 141 -35.61 -23.41 2.59
CA LYS A 141 -36.47 -22.73 3.59
C LYS A 141 -36.85 -21.29 3.19
N PRO A 142 -37.60 -21.09 2.08
CA PRO A 142 -37.92 -19.74 1.57
C PRO A 142 -38.80 -18.91 2.51
N ASP A 143 -39.72 -19.54 3.26
CA ASP A 143 -40.71 -18.83 4.09
C ASP A 143 -40.11 -18.21 5.37
N ILE A 144 -39.10 -18.87 5.94
CA ILE A 144 -38.37 -18.38 7.14
C ILE A 144 -37.50 -17.20 6.76
N LEU A 145 -36.89 -17.25 5.57
CA LEU A 145 -36.07 -16.17 5.04
C LEU A 145 -36.86 -14.87 4.91
N THR A 146 -38.05 -14.95 4.35
CA THR A 146 -38.93 -13.80 4.11
C THR A 146 -39.38 -13.10 5.41
N LYS A 147 -39.56 -13.84 6.51
CA LYS A 147 -39.97 -13.27 7.81
C LYS A 147 -38.85 -12.54 8.54
N ALA A 148 -37.65 -13.11 8.59
CA ALA A 148 -36.51 -12.50 9.30
C ALA A 148 -36.01 -11.18 8.66
N ILE A 149 -36.33 -10.97 7.37
CA ILE A 149 -35.91 -9.81 6.58
C ILE A 149 -36.84 -8.60 6.76
N ASN A 150 -38.13 -8.81 7.02
CA ASN A 150 -39.12 -7.72 7.10
C ASN A 150 -39.02 -6.88 8.38
N GLU A 151 -38.26 -7.31 9.38
CA GLU A 151 -37.94 -6.48 10.54
C GLU A 151 -36.77 -5.55 10.21
N LYS A 152 -36.92 -4.24 10.39
CA LYS A 152 -35.83 -3.27 10.14
C LYS A 152 -34.59 -3.65 10.95
N ALA A 153 -33.45 -3.68 10.28
CA ALA A 153 -32.14 -3.75 10.90
C ALA A 153 -31.80 -2.37 11.46
N ASP A 154 -31.65 -2.25 12.77
CA ASP A 154 -30.90 -1.13 13.36
C ASP A 154 -29.42 -1.43 13.11
N VAL A 155 -28.86 -0.73 12.12
CA VAL A 155 -27.42 -0.73 11.88
C VAL A 155 -26.81 0.07 13.02
N GLU A 156 -26.22 -0.61 14.01
CA GLU A 156 -25.33 0.07 14.94
C GLU A 156 -24.24 0.75 14.12
N GLU A 157 -24.21 2.09 14.17
CA GLU A 157 -23.13 2.88 13.56
C GLU A 157 -21.81 2.42 14.19
N GLU A 158 -21.03 1.66 13.42
CA GLU A 158 -19.78 1.13 13.92
C GLU A 158 -18.85 2.29 14.28
N GLU A 159 -18.45 2.35 15.55
CA GLU A 159 -17.64 3.43 16.10
C GLU A 159 -16.30 3.50 15.35
N VAL A 160 -16.15 4.54 14.53
CA VAL A 160 -14.91 4.87 13.85
C VAL A 160 -13.85 5.08 14.92
N THR A 161 -12.92 4.12 15.01
CA THR A 161 -11.88 4.13 16.04
C THR A 161 -11.13 5.45 15.99
N GLN A 162 -11.23 6.25 17.06
CA GLN A 162 -10.62 7.57 17.10
C GLN A 162 -9.10 7.46 16.96
N GLU A 163 -8.54 8.17 15.97
CA GLU A 163 -7.10 8.20 15.75
C GLU A 163 -6.37 8.90 16.89
N PRO A 164 -5.21 8.40 17.33
CA PRO A 164 -4.37 9.10 18.28
C PRO A 164 -3.93 10.46 17.69
N LEU A 165 -3.83 11.48 18.54
CA LEU A 165 -3.58 12.88 18.12
C LEU A 165 -2.36 13.05 17.21
N VAL A 166 -1.30 12.28 17.45
CA VAL A 166 -0.07 12.32 16.63
C VAL A 166 -0.31 11.84 15.21
N GLU A 167 -1.06 10.75 15.03
CA GLU A 167 -1.40 10.24 13.69
C GLU A 167 -2.27 11.25 12.96
N ARG A 168 -3.27 11.82 13.64
CA ARG A 168 -4.12 12.87 13.07
C ARG A 168 -3.31 14.09 12.62
N TYR A 169 -2.28 14.47 13.37
CA TYR A 169 -1.36 15.55 12.98
C TYR A 169 -0.53 15.17 11.74
N LEU A 170 0.08 13.99 11.72
CA LEU A 170 0.89 13.50 10.59
C LEU A 170 0.05 13.38 9.31
N THR A 171 -1.18 12.87 9.41
CA THR A 171 -2.11 12.77 8.28
C THR A 171 -2.51 14.15 7.76
N LYS A 172 -2.73 15.13 8.64
CA LYS A 172 -2.97 16.53 8.22
C LYS A 172 -1.75 17.14 7.54
N LEU A 173 -0.55 16.87 8.06
CA LEU A 173 0.70 17.35 7.48
C LEU A 173 0.95 16.72 6.10
N ALA A 174 0.70 15.43 5.93
CA ALA A 174 0.74 14.74 4.64
C ALA A 174 -0.32 15.27 3.67
N ALA A 175 -1.54 15.51 4.14
CA ALA A 175 -2.61 16.09 3.32
C ALA A 175 -2.27 17.53 2.86
N PHE A 176 -1.58 18.31 3.70
CA PHE A 176 -1.12 19.65 3.35
C PHE A 176 0.01 19.62 2.33
N THR A 177 1.06 18.83 2.60
CA THR A 177 2.26 18.72 1.73
C THR A 177 1.97 18.06 0.38
N GLY A 178 1.05 17.09 0.36
CA GLY A 178 0.54 16.45 -0.84
C GLY A 178 -0.62 17.21 -1.50
N HIS A 179 -1.00 18.39 -1.03
CA HIS A 179 -2.04 19.17 -1.69
C HIS A 179 -1.50 19.75 -3.02
N ILE A 180 -2.29 19.69 -4.09
CA ILE A 180 -1.86 20.14 -5.43
C ILE A 180 -1.43 21.62 -5.45
N GLY A 181 -2.07 22.46 -4.63
CA GLY A 181 -1.66 23.85 -4.46
C GLY A 181 -0.25 23.98 -3.87
N PHE A 182 0.12 23.11 -2.93
CA PHE A 182 1.45 23.10 -2.33
C PHE A 182 2.50 22.58 -3.30
N VAL A 183 2.17 21.56 -4.11
CA VAL A 183 2.99 21.13 -5.26
C VAL A 183 3.19 22.28 -6.26
N GLY A 184 2.13 23.04 -6.54
CA GLY A 184 2.21 24.23 -7.39
C GLY A 184 3.13 25.32 -6.84
N VAL A 185 3.12 25.55 -5.53
CA VAL A 185 4.07 26.45 -4.85
C VAL A 185 5.50 25.95 -5.00
N PHE A 186 5.75 24.65 -4.80
CA PHE A 186 7.08 24.08 -5.01
C PHE A 186 7.59 24.32 -6.45
N VAL A 187 6.78 24.00 -7.46
CA VAL A 187 7.15 24.24 -8.87
C VAL A 187 7.38 25.73 -9.14
N LEU A 188 6.52 26.61 -8.61
CA LEU A 188 6.69 28.05 -8.74
C LEU A 188 8.00 28.53 -8.09
N SER A 189 8.36 28.00 -6.91
CA SER A 189 9.64 28.30 -6.25
C SER A 189 10.84 27.90 -7.10
N ILE A 190 10.79 26.75 -7.79
CA ILE A 190 11.85 26.34 -8.72
C ILE A 190 11.92 27.27 -9.93
N ILE A 191 10.78 27.67 -10.51
CA ILE A 191 10.75 28.63 -11.63
C ILE A 191 11.35 29.98 -11.23
N VAL A 192 10.98 30.49 -10.05
CA VAL A 192 11.55 31.73 -9.51
C VAL A 192 13.05 31.60 -9.31
N TRP A 193 13.51 30.50 -8.71
CA TRP A 193 14.94 30.23 -8.54
C TRP A 193 15.70 30.21 -9.89
N LEU A 194 15.15 29.53 -10.90
CA LEU A 194 15.71 29.51 -12.26
C LEU A 194 15.80 30.92 -12.88
N ALA A 195 14.79 31.77 -12.65
CA ALA A 195 14.78 33.14 -13.14
C ALA A 195 15.91 34.01 -12.55
N PHE A 196 16.39 33.69 -11.33
CA PHE A 196 17.54 34.34 -10.72
C PHE A 196 18.90 33.77 -11.17
N GLY A 197 18.92 32.68 -11.95
CA GLY A 197 20.14 32.06 -12.48
C GLY A 197 21.06 33.03 -13.23
N PRO A 198 20.56 33.81 -14.22
CA PRO A 198 21.37 34.78 -14.96
C PRO A 198 22.01 35.86 -14.07
N ALA A 199 21.27 36.39 -13.10
CA ALA A 199 21.78 37.40 -12.16
C ALA A 199 22.93 36.84 -11.30
N ASN A 200 22.88 35.55 -10.99
CA ASN A 200 23.92 34.83 -10.25
C ASN A 200 24.97 34.16 -11.16
N LYS A 201 24.97 34.48 -12.47
CA LYS A 201 25.87 33.92 -13.49
C LYS A 201 25.92 32.39 -13.51
N TRP A 202 24.82 31.73 -13.12
CA TRP A 202 24.75 30.26 -13.01
C TRP A 202 25.87 29.65 -12.14
N SER A 203 26.35 30.40 -11.13
CA SER A 203 27.48 30.00 -10.30
C SER A 203 27.25 28.68 -9.55
N ASN A 204 28.33 27.97 -9.24
CA ASN A 204 28.26 26.72 -8.46
C ASN A 204 27.62 26.96 -7.09
N GLN A 205 27.85 28.12 -6.47
CA GLN A 205 27.24 28.48 -5.19
C GLN A 205 25.70 28.57 -5.30
N TRP A 206 25.19 29.18 -6.38
CA TRP A 206 23.75 29.26 -6.65
C TRP A 206 23.12 27.88 -6.83
N GLN A 207 23.84 26.94 -7.46
CA GLN A 207 23.41 25.53 -7.60
C GLN A 207 23.45 24.78 -6.27
N LEU A 208 24.50 24.97 -5.46
CA LEU A 208 24.64 24.32 -4.15
C LEU A 208 23.54 24.72 -3.16
N TYR A 209 23.10 25.99 -3.19
CA TYR A 209 22.01 26.45 -2.32
C TYR A 209 20.69 25.72 -2.59
N ILE A 210 20.32 25.56 -3.86
CA ILE A 210 19.11 24.81 -4.17
C ILE A 210 19.29 23.32 -3.84
N ASN A 211 20.47 22.75 -4.13
CA ASN A 211 20.74 21.34 -3.90
C ASN A 211 20.52 20.95 -2.44
N SER A 212 21.09 21.76 -1.54
CA SER A 212 20.98 21.53 -0.11
C SER A 212 19.54 21.75 0.39
N ALA A 213 18.83 22.75 -0.14
CA ALA A 213 17.44 23.01 0.22
C ALA A 213 16.49 21.89 -0.26
N THR A 214 16.63 21.43 -1.50
CA THR A 214 15.80 20.36 -2.06
C THR A 214 16.12 19.01 -1.42
N SER A 215 17.38 18.74 -1.10
CA SER A 215 17.77 17.51 -0.40
C SER A 215 17.22 17.46 1.04
N ALA A 216 17.22 18.57 1.76
CA ALA A 216 16.57 18.65 3.07
C ALA A 216 15.05 18.45 2.99
N TRP A 217 14.43 19.09 2.00
CA TRP A 217 13.01 18.92 1.71
C TRP A 217 12.66 17.47 1.37
N MET A 218 13.49 16.81 0.57
CA MET A 218 13.35 15.41 0.18
C MET A 218 13.41 14.47 1.37
N VAL A 219 14.41 14.60 2.26
CA VAL A 219 14.51 13.78 3.48
C VAL A 219 13.28 13.97 4.39
N PHE A 220 12.78 15.21 4.48
CA PHE A 220 11.51 15.48 5.15
C PHE A 220 10.34 14.71 4.49
N LEU A 221 10.19 14.78 3.16
CA LEU A 221 9.13 14.08 2.45
C LEU A 221 9.22 12.56 2.58
N PHE A 222 10.43 11.99 2.50
CA PHE A 222 10.66 10.56 2.67
C PHE A 222 10.22 10.08 4.05
N SER A 223 10.71 10.74 5.09
CA SER A 223 10.36 10.38 6.47
C SER A 223 8.86 10.57 6.73
N LEU A 224 8.23 11.63 6.18
CA LEU A 224 6.79 11.87 6.27
C LEU A 224 5.98 10.79 5.56
N LEU A 225 6.37 10.41 4.34
CA LEU A 225 5.68 9.38 3.58
C LEU A 225 5.80 8.01 4.26
N ALA A 226 6.99 7.65 4.75
CA ALA A 226 7.24 6.39 5.43
C ALA A 226 6.38 6.24 6.69
N VAL A 227 6.33 7.29 7.54
CA VAL A 227 5.54 7.24 8.78
C VAL A 227 4.03 7.21 8.52
N VAL A 228 3.56 7.93 7.50
CA VAL A 228 2.15 7.98 7.13
C VAL A 228 1.71 6.65 6.50
N ARG A 229 2.51 6.07 5.60
CA ARG A 229 2.25 4.75 5.01
C ARG A 229 2.18 3.67 6.08
N GLU A 230 3.09 3.67 7.05
CA GLU A 230 3.08 2.70 8.14
C GLU A 230 1.83 2.86 9.01
N GLY A 231 1.46 4.10 9.36
CA GLY A 231 0.25 4.39 10.12
C GLY A 231 -1.03 3.94 9.40
N HIS A 232 -1.15 4.23 8.10
CA HIS A 232 -2.29 3.81 7.29
C HIS A 232 -2.34 2.30 7.07
N SER A 233 -1.21 1.65 6.83
CA SER A 233 -1.13 0.18 6.73
C SER A 233 -1.59 -0.50 8.03
N ALA A 234 -1.11 -0.01 9.19
CA ALA A 234 -1.54 -0.52 10.48
C ALA A 234 -3.05 -0.34 10.74
N ARG A 235 -3.64 0.76 10.25
CA ARG A 235 -5.09 1.00 10.31
C ARG A 235 -5.86 0.07 9.37
N SER A 236 -5.44 -0.02 8.11
CA SER A 236 -6.02 -0.92 7.12
C SER A 236 -6.08 -2.35 7.64
N LYS A 237 -4.98 -2.84 8.21
CA LYS A 237 -4.91 -4.16 8.83
C LYS A 237 -5.92 -4.37 9.96
N LYS A 238 -6.14 -3.37 10.82
CA LYS A 238 -7.17 -3.44 11.88
C LYS A 238 -8.58 -3.52 11.28
N SER A 239 -8.87 -2.72 10.27
CA SER A 239 -10.17 -2.75 9.59
C SER A 239 -10.41 -4.09 8.89
N THR A 240 -9.40 -4.62 8.18
CA THR A 240 -9.48 -5.93 7.54
C THR A 240 -9.60 -7.07 8.56
N GLN A 241 -8.99 -6.95 9.74
CA GLN A 241 -9.18 -7.91 10.84
C GLN A 241 -10.61 -7.93 11.36
N LYS A 242 -11.25 -6.76 11.53
CA LYS A 242 -12.68 -6.68 11.90
C LYS A 242 -13.57 -7.31 10.83
N LEU A 243 -13.31 -6.97 9.57
CA LEU A 243 -14.03 -7.53 8.42
C LEU A 243 -13.91 -9.07 8.39
N ASN A 244 -12.70 -9.60 8.66
CA ASN A 244 -12.44 -11.02 8.79
C ASN A 244 -13.16 -11.68 9.98
N GLN A 245 -13.33 -10.97 11.10
CA GLN A 245 -14.07 -11.49 12.26
C GLN A 245 -15.56 -11.64 11.94
N ILE A 246 -16.18 -10.59 11.37
CA ILE A 246 -17.58 -10.62 10.92
C ILE A 246 -17.78 -11.76 9.91
N ASP A 247 -16.85 -11.91 8.96
CA ASP A 247 -16.91 -12.98 7.96
C ASP A 247 -16.90 -14.38 8.55
N ARG A 248 -16.06 -14.61 9.56
CA ARG A 248 -15.99 -15.91 10.24
C ARG A 248 -17.27 -16.20 11.02
N GLU A 249 -17.88 -15.17 11.60
CA GLU A 249 -19.15 -15.32 12.31
C GLU A 249 -20.29 -15.65 11.35
N ILE A 250 -20.39 -14.93 10.23
CA ILE A 250 -21.33 -15.23 9.15
C ILE A 250 -21.14 -16.66 8.64
N GLU A 251 -19.90 -17.03 8.30
CA GLU A 251 -19.59 -18.37 7.79
C GLU A 251 -19.95 -19.46 8.80
N ARG A 252 -19.63 -19.26 10.08
CA ARG A 252 -19.96 -20.21 11.14
C ARG A 252 -21.47 -20.42 11.24
N ASN A 253 -22.26 -19.34 11.28
CA ASN A 253 -23.71 -19.44 11.43
C ASN A 253 -24.34 -20.12 10.20
N LEU A 254 -23.90 -19.77 8.99
CA LEU A 254 -24.36 -20.42 7.76
C LEU A 254 -24.02 -21.92 7.74
N ARG A 255 -22.82 -22.31 8.17
CA ARG A 255 -22.43 -23.73 8.26
C ARG A 255 -23.27 -24.50 9.28
N THR A 256 -23.56 -23.91 10.44
CA THR A 256 -24.44 -24.52 11.44
C THR A 256 -25.84 -24.74 10.88
N MET A 257 -26.38 -23.77 10.13
CA MET A 257 -27.74 -23.83 9.58
C MET A 257 -27.86 -24.78 8.37
N THR A 258 -26.82 -24.90 7.55
CA THR A 258 -26.81 -25.73 6.33
C THR A 258 -26.21 -27.12 6.52
N GLY A 259 -25.47 -27.34 7.62
CA GLY A 259 -24.64 -28.53 7.80
C GLY A 259 -23.44 -28.60 6.84
N ASP A 260 -23.08 -27.51 6.17
CA ASP A 260 -22.01 -27.51 5.17
C ASP A 260 -20.61 -27.70 5.76
N VAL A 261 -20.00 -28.84 5.45
CA VAL A 261 -18.62 -29.22 5.85
C VAL A 261 -17.58 -28.99 4.74
N LYS A 262 -17.97 -28.51 3.55
CA LYS A 262 -17.03 -28.31 2.44
C LYS A 262 -16.06 -27.16 2.74
N SER A 263 -14.78 -27.37 2.42
CA SER A 263 -13.75 -26.33 2.52
C SER A 263 -14.04 -25.17 1.57
N ASN A 264 -13.54 -23.99 1.91
CA ASN A 264 -13.70 -22.79 1.09
C ASN A 264 -12.92 -22.95 -0.23
N GLU A 265 -13.56 -22.60 -1.35
CA GLU A 265 -12.95 -22.74 -2.67
C GLU A 265 -11.74 -21.80 -2.80
N PRO A 266 -10.60 -22.29 -3.32
CA PRO A 266 -9.45 -21.43 -3.55
C PRO A 266 -9.78 -20.41 -4.63
N VAL A 267 -9.40 -19.15 -4.39
CA VAL A 267 -9.56 -18.08 -5.39
C VAL A 267 -8.20 -17.78 -5.98
N LEU A 268 -8.13 -17.90 -7.31
CA LEU A 268 -6.95 -17.54 -8.09
C LEU A 268 -7.04 -16.08 -8.53
N ILE A 269 -6.17 -15.23 -7.98
CA ILE A 269 -6.06 -13.85 -8.46
C ILE A 269 -5.00 -13.78 -9.56
N VAL A 270 -5.47 -13.71 -10.80
CA VAL A 270 -4.60 -13.62 -11.99
C VAL A 270 -4.11 -12.20 -12.19
N LEU A 271 -2.80 -12.03 -12.29
CA LEU A 271 -2.20 -10.73 -12.60
C LEU A 271 -2.56 -10.29 -14.03
N PRO A 272 -2.82 -8.98 -14.25
CA PRO A 272 -3.14 -8.49 -15.57
C PRO A 272 -1.93 -8.67 -16.51
N LYS A 273 -2.19 -8.98 -17.78
CA LYS A 273 -1.14 -9.04 -18.81
C LYS A 273 -0.47 -7.67 -18.93
N GLN A 274 0.84 -7.65 -18.79
CA GLN A 274 1.65 -6.43 -18.87
C GLN A 274 2.43 -6.37 -20.18
N ASN A 275 2.72 -5.15 -20.63
CA ASN A 275 3.61 -4.95 -21.77
C ASN A 275 5.09 -5.10 -21.33
N LEU A 276 6.01 -5.13 -22.31
CA LEU A 276 7.43 -5.30 -22.04
C LEU A 276 8.01 -4.20 -21.14
N VAL A 277 7.62 -2.94 -21.37
CA VAL A 277 8.13 -1.78 -20.61
C VAL A 277 7.76 -1.90 -19.14
N GLN A 278 6.48 -2.15 -18.85
CA GLN A 278 5.99 -2.36 -17.49
C GLN A 278 6.63 -3.59 -16.84
N THR A 279 6.88 -4.65 -17.59
CA THR A 279 7.59 -5.83 -17.10
C THR A 279 9.00 -5.46 -16.62
N VAL A 280 9.74 -4.68 -17.42
CA VAL A 280 11.09 -4.20 -17.04
C VAL A 280 11.03 -3.31 -15.81
N ILE A 281 10.05 -2.39 -15.73
CA ILE A 281 9.86 -1.53 -14.56
C ILE A 281 9.61 -2.37 -13.29
N ASN A 282 8.75 -3.39 -13.38
CA ASN A 282 8.45 -4.25 -12.24
C ASN A 282 9.64 -5.11 -11.82
N VAL A 283 10.44 -5.60 -12.76
CA VAL A 283 11.71 -6.29 -12.46
C VAL A 283 12.67 -5.37 -11.74
N TYR A 284 12.84 -4.14 -12.23
CA TYR A 284 13.69 -3.14 -11.58
C TYR A 284 13.19 -2.82 -10.15
N ALA A 285 11.88 -2.59 -9.99
CA ALA A 285 11.26 -2.32 -8.69
C ALA A 285 11.49 -3.45 -7.68
N TYR A 286 11.40 -4.71 -8.14
CA TYR A 286 11.70 -5.87 -7.30
C TYR A 286 13.18 -5.94 -6.91
N ILE A 287 14.09 -5.62 -7.84
CA ILE A 287 15.53 -5.58 -7.55
C ILE A 287 15.80 -4.51 -6.49
N VAL A 288 15.31 -3.28 -6.69
CA VAL A 288 15.53 -2.15 -5.78
C VAL A 288 14.90 -2.39 -4.42
N GLY A 289 13.63 -2.79 -4.36
CA GLY A 289 12.94 -3.09 -3.10
C GLY A 289 13.34 -4.43 -2.47
N GLY A 290 14.18 -5.22 -3.13
CA GLY A 290 14.56 -6.57 -2.71
C GLY A 290 15.88 -6.65 -1.95
N LEU A 291 16.26 -7.87 -1.59
CA LEU A 291 17.58 -8.16 -1.01
C LEU A 291 18.73 -7.75 -1.94
N VAL A 292 18.53 -7.91 -3.25
CA VAL A 292 19.52 -7.58 -4.27
C VAL A 292 19.86 -6.09 -4.23
N GLY A 293 18.85 -5.22 -4.15
CA GLY A 293 19.03 -3.77 -4.00
C GLY A 293 19.85 -3.41 -2.77
N LEU A 294 19.56 -4.04 -1.63
CA LEU A 294 20.36 -3.85 -0.41
C LEU A 294 21.82 -4.31 -0.58
N PHE A 295 22.07 -5.44 -1.24
CA PHE A 295 23.44 -5.88 -1.50
C PHE A 295 24.19 -4.92 -2.43
N ILE A 296 23.52 -4.43 -3.48
CA ILE A 296 24.09 -3.42 -4.38
C ILE A 296 24.42 -2.14 -3.60
N LEU A 297 23.50 -1.68 -2.76
CA LEU A 297 23.68 -0.53 -1.87
C LEU A 297 24.95 -0.67 -1.01
N ILE A 298 25.10 -1.80 -0.33
CA ILE A 298 26.27 -2.09 0.53
C ILE A 298 27.57 -2.09 -0.28
N ILE A 299 27.57 -2.71 -1.47
CA ILE A 299 28.75 -2.78 -2.33
C ILE A 299 29.13 -1.38 -2.81
N VAL A 300 28.17 -0.58 -3.28
CA VAL A 300 28.43 0.78 -3.75
C VAL A 300 29.03 1.63 -2.62
N PHE A 301 28.48 1.54 -1.41
CA PHE A 301 29.04 2.24 -0.25
C PHE A 301 30.45 1.75 0.11
N ALA A 302 30.69 0.44 0.11
CA ALA A 302 32.01 -0.11 0.40
C ALA A 302 33.06 0.37 -0.61
N VAL A 303 32.72 0.37 -1.89
CA VAL A 303 33.60 0.86 -2.98
C VAL A 303 33.84 2.36 -2.83
N TRP A 304 32.80 3.16 -2.57
CA TRP A 304 32.93 4.61 -2.39
C TRP A 304 33.85 4.96 -1.20
N VAL A 305 33.68 4.30 -0.05
CA VAL A 305 34.57 4.46 1.11
C VAL A 305 36.01 4.04 0.78
N ALA A 306 36.19 2.93 0.05
CA ALA A 306 37.52 2.44 -0.33
C ALA A 306 38.27 3.38 -1.28
N ILE A 307 37.55 4.14 -2.12
CA ILE A 307 38.13 5.15 -3.03
C ILE A 307 38.49 6.45 -2.28
N GLY A 308 37.84 6.73 -1.15
CA GLY A 308 38.02 7.95 -0.36
C GLY A 308 39.48 8.33 -0.06
N PRO A 309 40.32 7.40 0.44
CA PRO A 309 41.74 7.67 0.68
C PRO A 309 42.52 8.11 -0.57
N VAL A 310 42.17 7.58 -1.74
CA VAL A 310 42.84 7.92 -3.02
C VAL A 310 42.49 9.34 -3.46
N MET A 311 41.27 9.80 -3.16
CA MET A 311 40.79 11.14 -3.48
C MET A 311 40.95 12.14 -2.33
N SER A 312 41.65 11.76 -1.25
CA SER A 312 41.87 12.58 -0.05
C SER A 312 40.58 13.12 0.58
N PHE A 313 39.44 12.44 0.40
CA PHE A 313 38.14 12.87 0.91
C PHE A 313 37.77 14.33 0.55
N ASN A 314 38.19 14.79 -0.63
CA ASN A 314 37.94 16.16 -1.09
C ASN A 314 36.49 16.36 -1.59
N ASP A 315 36.13 17.60 -1.94
CA ASP A 315 34.79 17.96 -2.40
C ASP A 315 34.31 17.12 -3.60
N ASN A 316 35.21 16.74 -4.52
CA ASN A 316 34.87 15.90 -5.66
C ASN A 316 34.51 14.46 -5.23
N TRP A 317 35.13 13.92 -4.17
CA TRP A 317 34.80 12.60 -3.64
C TRP A 317 33.42 12.58 -2.97
N TRP A 318 33.10 13.65 -2.23
CA TRP A 318 31.78 13.85 -1.62
C TRP A 318 30.70 13.98 -2.70
N LEU A 319 30.90 14.83 -3.70
CA LEU A 319 29.94 15.02 -4.79
C LEU A 319 29.73 13.80 -5.68
N LEU A 320 30.70 12.88 -5.74
CA LEU A 320 30.57 11.65 -6.53
C LEU A 320 29.45 10.76 -5.99
N ILE A 321 29.35 10.60 -4.66
CA ILE A 321 28.25 9.82 -4.09
C ILE A 321 26.91 10.52 -4.30
N GLY A 322 26.86 11.84 -4.10
CA GLY A 322 25.66 12.65 -4.35
C GLY A 322 25.17 12.55 -5.79
N THR A 323 26.09 12.54 -6.76
CA THR A 323 25.78 12.36 -8.18
C THR A 323 25.17 10.99 -8.47
N TYR A 324 25.78 9.91 -7.94
CA TYR A 324 25.25 8.57 -8.10
C TYR A 324 23.86 8.43 -7.47
N SER A 325 23.72 8.83 -6.20
CA SER A 325 22.46 8.70 -5.47
C SER A 325 21.37 9.59 -6.07
N GLY A 326 21.69 10.80 -6.55
CA GLY A 326 20.71 11.68 -7.18
C GLY A 326 20.17 11.09 -8.49
N LEU A 327 21.04 10.56 -9.35
CA LEU A 327 20.60 9.95 -10.61
C LEU A 327 19.76 8.69 -10.39
N ILE A 328 20.17 7.82 -9.47
CA ILE A 328 19.43 6.61 -9.13
C ILE A 328 18.13 6.94 -8.40
N GLY A 329 18.16 7.84 -7.41
CA GLY A 329 16.99 8.29 -6.65
C GLY A 329 15.94 8.93 -7.55
N MET A 330 16.35 9.74 -8.53
CA MET A 330 15.41 10.25 -9.54
C MET A 330 14.75 9.11 -10.33
N ASN A 331 15.51 8.10 -10.77
CA ASN A 331 14.94 6.94 -11.44
C ASN A 331 13.98 6.17 -10.52
N ASP A 332 14.36 5.98 -9.26
CA ASP A 332 13.57 5.30 -8.25
C ASP A 332 12.26 6.06 -7.98
N GLY A 333 12.27 7.39 -7.94
CA GLY A 333 11.07 8.22 -7.84
C GLY A 333 10.08 8.00 -8.99
N PHE A 334 10.57 7.90 -10.23
CA PHE A 334 9.74 7.57 -11.40
C PHE A 334 9.14 6.16 -11.28
N VAL A 335 9.98 5.17 -10.97
CA VAL A 335 9.58 3.76 -10.85
C VAL A 335 8.58 3.59 -9.71
N LEU A 336 8.87 4.12 -8.53
CA LEU A 336 8.03 4.03 -7.34
C LEU A 336 6.64 4.60 -7.61
N ARG A 337 6.56 5.74 -8.32
CA ARG A 337 5.28 6.35 -8.69
C ARG A 337 4.48 5.51 -9.67
N ASN A 338 5.13 4.96 -10.69
CA ASN A 338 4.48 4.06 -11.65
C ASN A 338 3.97 2.79 -10.96
N VAL A 339 4.83 2.11 -10.19
CA VAL A 339 4.49 0.88 -9.46
C VAL A 339 3.36 1.14 -8.47
N GLN A 340 3.36 2.29 -7.78
CA GLN A 340 2.29 2.64 -6.85
C GLN A 340 0.96 2.68 -7.59
N HIS A 341 0.90 3.38 -8.71
CA HIS A 341 -0.34 3.48 -9.47
C HIS A 341 -0.83 2.14 -10.01
N VAL A 342 0.07 1.29 -10.52
CA VAL A 342 -0.28 -0.04 -11.05
C VAL A 342 -0.88 -0.92 -9.95
N ILE A 343 -0.24 -0.94 -8.77
CA ILE A 343 -0.74 -1.63 -7.58
C ILE A 343 -2.11 -1.11 -7.19
N GLU A 344 -2.25 0.21 -7.02
CA GLU A 344 -3.49 0.85 -6.58
C GLU A 344 -4.67 0.54 -7.53
N MET A 345 -4.43 0.59 -8.84
CA MET A 345 -5.46 0.25 -9.84
C MET A 345 -5.88 -1.21 -9.75
N PHE A 346 -4.94 -2.12 -9.47
CA PHE A 346 -5.24 -3.54 -9.38
C PHE A 346 -5.98 -3.87 -8.09
N GLU A 347 -5.49 -3.42 -6.94
CA GLU A 347 -6.15 -3.56 -5.62
C GLU A 347 -7.58 -3.03 -5.69
N SER A 348 -7.76 -1.82 -6.23
CA SER A 348 -9.07 -1.20 -6.37
C SER A 348 -10.06 -2.07 -7.14
N LYS A 349 -9.63 -2.70 -8.24
CA LYS A 349 -10.48 -3.58 -9.05
C LYS A 349 -10.83 -4.86 -8.31
N GLN A 350 -9.88 -5.43 -7.57
CA GLN A 350 -10.15 -6.64 -6.78
C GLN A 350 -11.10 -6.34 -5.61
N PHE A 351 -10.99 -5.17 -4.99
CA PHE A 351 -11.89 -4.75 -3.92
C PHE A 351 -13.30 -4.43 -4.45
N GLU A 352 -13.41 -3.81 -5.63
CA GLU A 352 -14.70 -3.58 -6.30
C GLU A 352 -15.45 -4.90 -6.55
N GLN A 353 -14.75 -5.98 -6.91
CA GLN A 353 -15.34 -7.32 -7.02
C GLN A 353 -15.84 -7.86 -5.67
N ILE A 354 -15.15 -7.57 -4.56
CA ILE A 354 -15.64 -7.96 -3.23
C ILE A 354 -16.95 -7.22 -2.93
N LEU A 355 -17.02 -5.92 -3.21
CA LEU A 355 -18.23 -5.12 -2.98
C LEU A 355 -19.39 -5.59 -3.87
N GLU A 356 -19.12 -5.98 -5.11
CA GLU A 356 -20.12 -6.57 -6.01
C GLU A 356 -20.64 -7.90 -5.46
N GLN A 357 -19.76 -8.78 -5.00
CA GLN A 357 -20.15 -10.04 -4.34
C GLN A 357 -20.95 -9.81 -3.05
N ASP A 358 -20.55 -8.83 -2.22
CA ASP A 358 -21.28 -8.48 -1.00
C ASP A 358 -22.69 -7.95 -1.33
N LYS A 359 -22.85 -7.19 -2.43
CA LYS A 359 -24.15 -6.75 -2.95
C LYS A 359 -24.99 -7.92 -3.46
N GLU A 360 -24.39 -8.88 -4.16
CA GLU A 360 -25.09 -10.10 -4.62
C GLU A 360 -25.58 -10.95 -3.45
N LEU A 361 -24.76 -11.11 -2.40
CA LEU A 361 -25.14 -11.81 -1.17
C LEU A 361 -26.34 -11.13 -0.49
N LEU A 362 -26.29 -9.81 -0.37
CA LEU A 362 -27.41 -9.04 0.16
C LEU A 362 -28.65 -9.12 -0.73
N ALA A 363 -28.47 -9.12 -2.05
CA ALA A 363 -29.55 -9.28 -3.00
C ALA A 363 -30.21 -10.66 -2.87
N CYS A 364 -29.47 -11.75 -2.64
CA CYS A 364 -30.05 -13.08 -2.40
C CYS A 364 -30.98 -13.10 -1.17
N ILE A 365 -30.69 -12.27 -0.16
CA ILE A 365 -31.58 -12.06 0.98
C ILE A 365 -32.78 -11.19 0.54
N HIS A 366 -32.53 -9.99 0.00
CA HIS A 366 -33.57 -8.99 -0.29
C HIS A 366 -34.48 -9.33 -1.48
N THR A 367 -34.07 -10.16 -2.45
CA THR A 367 -34.91 -10.56 -3.60
C THR A 367 -36.09 -11.44 -3.22
N THR A 368 -36.16 -11.91 -1.97
CA THR A 368 -37.36 -12.57 -1.44
C THR A 368 -38.41 -11.57 -0.93
N SER A 369 -38.07 -10.28 -0.77
CA SER A 369 -39.05 -9.21 -0.54
C SER A 369 -39.23 -8.38 -1.81
N LEU A 370 -40.43 -8.43 -2.38
CA LEU A 370 -40.90 -7.52 -3.43
C LEU A 370 -40.64 -6.04 -3.06
N ASP A 371 -40.32 -5.26 -4.09
CA ASP A 371 -40.23 -3.80 -4.12
C ASP A 371 -39.07 -3.15 -3.34
N SER A 372 -37.89 -3.29 -3.96
CA SER A 372 -36.84 -2.28 -4.16
C SER A 372 -37.15 -0.82 -3.73
N GLU A 373 -37.24 -0.55 -2.43
CA GLU A 373 -36.91 0.78 -1.90
C GLU A 373 -35.40 0.83 -1.74
N LYS A 374 -34.76 1.41 -2.76
CA LYS A 374 -33.30 1.54 -2.88
C LYS A 374 -32.68 1.92 -1.54
N VAL A 375 -31.85 1.04 -0.99
CA VAL A 375 -30.67 1.44 -0.21
C VAL A 375 -29.73 2.17 -1.18
N SER A 376 -30.19 3.32 -1.67
CA SER A 376 -29.37 4.25 -2.41
C SER A 376 -28.52 4.91 -1.33
N LEU A 377 -27.37 4.32 -1.06
CA LEU A 377 -26.23 5.08 -0.59
C LEU A 377 -26.16 6.28 -1.52
N LYS A 378 -26.52 7.46 -1.02
CA LYS A 378 -26.35 8.72 -1.74
C LYS A 378 -24.89 8.72 -2.15
N GLU A 379 -24.60 8.49 -3.42
CA GLU A 379 -23.38 9.05 -3.98
C GLU A 379 -23.57 10.55 -3.81
N PRO A 380 -22.79 11.23 -2.95
CA PRO A 380 -22.78 12.67 -3.04
C PRO A 380 -22.26 12.95 -4.45
N ASN A 381 -23.13 13.49 -5.29
CA ASN A 381 -22.77 14.19 -6.52
C ASN A 381 -21.86 15.36 -6.14
N SER A 382 -20.64 15.07 -5.70
CA SER A 382 -19.61 16.06 -5.51
C SER A 382 -19.05 16.30 -6.89
N PHE A 383 -19.42 17.42 -7.51
CA PHE A 383 -18.61 17.98 -8.58
C PHE A 383 -17.14 17.92 -8.11
N LYS A 384 -16.34 17.04 -8.72
CA LYS A 384 -14.93 16.90 -8.35
C LYS A 384 -14.32 18.29 -8.43
N SER A 385 -13.88 18.81 -7.28
CA SER A 385 -13.32 20.16 -7.20
C SER A 385 -12.22 20.30 -8.25
N LEU A 386 -12.03 21.50 -8.81
CA LEU A 386 -10.99 21.75 -9.82
C LEU A 386 -9.62 21.22 -9.35
N SER A 387 -9.30 21.43 -8.06
CA SER A 387 -8.12 20.90 -7.37
C SER A 387 -8.02 19.37 -7.49
N GLN A 388 -9.12 18.64 -7.24
CA GLN A 388 -9.14 17.19 -7.33
C GLN A 388 -8.98 16.66 -8.76
N ARG A 389 -9.54 17.36 -9.76
CA ARG A 389 -9.36 17.04 -11.18
C ARG A 389 -7.91 17.21 -11.62
N ILE A 390 -7.30 18.35 -11.27
CA ILE A 390 -5.90 18.64 -11.58
C ILE A 390 -4.99 17.63 -10.86
N SER A 391 -5.23 17.39 -9.58
CA SER A 391 -4.49 16.40 -8.79
C SER A 391 -4.52 15.01 -9.44
N THR A 392 -5.71 14.54 -9.85
CA THR A 392 -5.88 13.26 -10.55
C THR A 392 -5.13 13.25 -11.89
N ALA A 393 -5.19 14.34 -12.65
CA ALA A 393 -4.49 14.44 -13.93
C ALA A 393 -2.96 14.38 -13.75
N VAL A 394 -2.41 15.13 -12.79
CA VAL A 394 -0.97 15.10 -12.46
C VAL A 394 -0.56 13.72 -11.97
N CYS A 395 -1.35 13.11 -11.10
CA CYS A 395 -1.09 11.75 -10.61
C CYS A 395 -1.09 10.73 -11.75
N ASN A 396 -2.03 10.80 -12.69
CA ASN A 396 -2.10 9.86 -13.82
C ASN A 396 -0.95 10.07 -14.81
N PHE A 397 -0.59 11.33 -15.09
CA PHE A 397 0.52 11.65 -15.99
C PHE A 397 1.87 11.18 -15.42
N THR A 398 2.14 11.48 -14.15
CA THR A 398 3.39 11.11 -13.47
C THR A 398 3.55 9.60 -13.30
N ALA A 399 2.44 8.86 -13.17
CA ALA A 399 2.46 7.40 -13.06
C ALA A 399 2.63 6.65 -14.39
N HIS A 400 2.55 7.34 -15.52
CA HIS A 400 2.58 6.67 -16.81
C HIS A 400 3.95 6.05 -17.09
N GLN A 401 4.00 4.85 -17.68
CA GLN A 401 5.25 4.13 -17.98
C GLN A 401 6.22 4.93 -18.86
N MET A 402 5.69 5.79 -19.76
CA MET A 402 6.53 6.65 -20.61
C MET A 402 7.27 7.71 -19.80
N THR A 403 6.73 8.11 -18.65
CA THR A 403 7.36 9.07 -17.75
C THR A 403 8.64 8.46 -17.15
N VAL A 404 8.64 7.15 -16.86
CA VAL A 404 9.86 6.41 -16.46
C VAL A 404 10.89 6.38 -17.59
N VAL A 405 10.46 6.11 -18.83
CA VAL A 405 11.35 6.10 -20.01
C VAL A 405 11.97 7.48 -20.24
N ILE A 406 11.19 8.56 -20.12
CA ILE A 406 11.68 9.94 -20.20
C ILE A 406 12.67 10.24 -19.08
N GLY A 407 12.40 9.76 -17.86
CA GLY A 407 13.34 9.84 -16.74
C GLY A 407 14.68 9.20 -17.06
N PHE A 408 14.67 7.98 -17.57
CA PHE A 408 15.88 7.25 -17.97
C PHE A 408 16.65 7.97 -19.11
N ILE A 409 15.95 8.48 -20.13
CA ILE A 409 16.58 9.27 -21.20
C ILE A 409 17.18 10.56 -20.65
N SER A 410 16.51 11.22 -19.70
CA SER A 410 17.04 12.41 -19.02
C SER A 410 18.34 12.11 -18.26
N ILE A 411 18.45 10.95 -17.60
CA ILE A 411 19.70 10.50 -16.94
C ILE A 411 20.83 10.40 -17.95
N ILE A 412 20.60 9.75 -19.08
CA ILE A 412 21.60 9.63 -20.15
C ILE A 412 22.01 11.04 -20.63
N GLY A 413 21.05 11.93 -20.85
CA GLY A 413 21.32 13.32 -21.24
C GLY A 413 22.22 14.06 -20.24
N MET A 414 21.95 13.92 -18.94
CA MET A 414 22.78 14.51 -17.88
C MET A 414 24.18 13.90 -17.84
N LEU A 415 24.31 12.59 -17.95
CA LEU A 415 25.61 11.89 -18.00
C LEU A 415 26.46 12.32 -19.20
N VAL A 416 25.84 12.48 -20.36
CA VAL A 416 26.51 13.02 -21.56
C VAL A 416 26.94 14.46 -21.31
N GLY A 417 26.06 15.31 -20.74
CA GLY A 417 26.37 16.68 -20.38
C GLY A 417 27.56 16.79 -19.41
N ALA A 418 27.57 16.00 -18.34
CA ALA A 418 28.68 15.96 -17.38
C ALA A 418 29.98 15.46 -18.01
N SER A 419 29.90 14.47 -18.91
CA SER A 419 31.06 13.95 -19.63
C SER A 419 31.67 14.97 -20.59
N VAL A 420 30.84 15.74 -21.31
CA VAL A 420 31.29 16.87 -22.15
C VAL A 420 31.95 17.96 -21.31
N MET A 421 31.47 18.18 -20.09
CA MET A 421 32.06 19.11 -19.12
C MET A 421 33.23 18.50 -18.33
N HIS A 422 33.77 17.36 -18.79
CA HIS A 422 34.89 16.64 -18.18
C HIS A 422 34.74 16.38 -16.68
N TRP A 423 33.52 16.12 -16.21
CA TRP A 423 33.21 15.88 -14.80
C TRP A 423 33.70 16.98 -13.86
N SER A 424 33.75 18.22 -14.37
CA SER A 424 33.96 19.42 -13.55
C SER A 424 32.88 19.55 -12.46
N LEU A 425 33.12 20.41 -11.47
CA LEU A 425 32.15 20.69 -10.40
C LEU A 425 30.76 21.03 -10.96
N THR A 426 30.69 21.83 -12.03
CA THR A 426 29.43 22.16 -12.71
C THR A 426 28.80 20.94 -13.39
N GLY A 427 29.62 20.09 -14.02
CA GLY A 427 29.14 18.83 -14.62
C GLY A 427 28.53 17.88 -13.57
N GLN A 428 29.15 17.75 -12.41
CA GLN A 428 28.63 16.94 -11.30
C GLN A 428 27.33 17.53 -10.73
N LEU A 429 27.25 18.86 -10.57
CA LEU A 429 26.04 19.53 -10.09
C LEU A 429 24.85 19.40 -11.05
N ILE A 430 25.09 19.36 -12.37
CA ILE A 430 24.05 19.06 -13.37
C ILE A 430 23.48 17.64 -13.20
N CYS A 431 24.28 16.70 -12.69
CA CYS A 431 23.83 15.34 -12.38
C CYS A 431 23.30 15.18 -10.94
N ASN A 432 23.23 16.25 -10.14
CA ASN A 432 22.76 16.19 -8.76
C ASN A 432 21.52 17.07 -8.53
N VAL A 433 21.58 18.34 -8.96
CA VAL A 433 20.52 19.34 -8.71
C VAL A 433 19.21 19.02 -9.46
N PRO A 434 19.19 18.85 -10.80
CA PRO A 434 17.96 18.49 -11.50
C PRO A 434 17.35 17.17 -11.00
N PRO A 435 18.12 16.09 -10.78
CA PRO A 435 17.61 14.86 -10.18
C PRO A 435 16.95 15.09 -8.82
N SER A 436 17.60 15.81 -7.90
CA SER A 436 17.06 16.13 -6.58
C SER A 436 15.73 16.89 -6.64
N ILE A 437 15.60 17.85 -7.56
CA ILE A 437 14.35 18.60 -7.79
C ILE A 437 13.24 17.68 -8.31
N ILE A 438 13.55 16.87 -9.33
CA ILE A 438 12.58 15.98 -9.98
C ILE A 438 12.10 14.92 -8.98
N GLU A 439 13.02 14.27 -8.28
CA GLU A 439 12.72 13.29 -7.24
C GLU A 439 11.86 13.90 -6.13
N SER A 440 12.20 15.08 -5.62
CA SER A 440 11.39 15.81 -4.64
C SER A 440 9.95 16.03 -5.11
N PHE A 441 9.78 16.42 -6.38
CA PHE A 441 8.46 16.57 -7.00
C PHE A 441 7.70 15.24 -7.03
N PHE A 442 8.35 14.15 -7.46
CA PHE A 442 7.75 12.82 -7.44
C PHE A 442 7.35 12.38 -6.04
N MET A 443 8.16 12.69 -5.02
CA MET A 443 7.83 12.37 -3.64
C MET A 443 6.58 13.10 -3.13
N GLN A 444 6.40 14.37 -3.50
CA GLN A 444 5.15 15.08 -3.17
C GLN A 444 3.95 14.44 -3.87
N VAL A 445 4.09 14.10 -5.16
CA VAL A 445 3.00 13.46 -5.93
C VAL A 445 2.70 12.05 -5.41
N LEU A 446 3.69 11.31 -4.92
CA LEU A 446 3.52 10.03 -4.24
C LEU A 446 2.69 10.18 -2.96
N ILE A 447 2.95 11.22 -2.15
CA ILE A 447 2.12 11.56 -0.99
C ILE A 447 0.69 11.91 -1.45
N THR A 448 0.52 12.74 -2.48
CA THR A 448 -0.80 13.07 -3.05
C THR A 448 -1.58 11.82 -3.44
N GLY A 449 -0.95 10.92 -4.20
CA GLY A 449 -1.54 9.66 -4.64
C GLY A 449 -1.90 8.76 -3.46
N HIS A 450 -0.99 8.62 -2.49
CA HIS A 450 -1.23 7.81 -1.30
C HIS A 450 -2.39 8.33 -0.46
N MET A 451 -2.53 9.65 -0.28
CA MET A 451 -3.66 10.25 0.44
C MET A 451 -5.00 10.08 -0.28
N ALA A 452 -4.99 10.13 -1.62
CA ALA A 452 -6.20 9.88 -2.39
C ALA A 452 -6.62 8.41 -2.29
N ASN A 453 -5.65 7.48 -2.37
CA ASN A 453 -5.89 6.05 -2.28
C ASN A 453 -6.35 5.63 -0.88
N ASP A 454 -5.70 6.09 0.19
CA ASP A 454 -6.10 5.76 1.57
C ASP A 454 -7.55 6.20 1.88
N LYS A 455 -7.94 7.42 1.46
CA LYS A 455 -9.34 7.89 1.60
C LYS A 455 -10.32 7.00 0.86
N ARG A 456 -9.95 6.51 -0.33
CA ARG A 456 -10.78 5.59 -1.09
C ARG A 456 -10.87 4.24 -0.37
N LYS A 457 -9.75 3.64 0.01
CA LYS A 457 -9.70 2.36 0.73
C LYS A 457 -10.53 2.38 2.02
N GLN A 458 -10.47 3.49 2.77
CA GLN A 458 -11.29 3.65 3.98
C GLN A 458 -12.79 3.65 3.66
N LYS A 459 -13.21 4.36 2.60
CA LYS A 459 -14.60 4.37 2.15
C LYS A 459 -15.03 2.97 1.72
N ASP A 460 -14.25 2.31 0.87
CA ASP A 460 -14.59 1.01 0.30
C ASP A 460 -14.64 -0.05 1.43
N THR A 461 -13.72 -0.01 2.39
CA THR A 461 -13.72 -0.92 3.57
C THR A 461 -14.91 -0.66 4.49
N LEU A 462 -15.29 0.60 4.71
CA LEU A 462 -16.48 0.93 5.50
C LEU A 462 -17.76 0.44 4.83
N GLU A 463 -17.87 0.58 3.50
CA GLU A 463 -18.99 0.06 2.72
C GLU A 463 -19.08 -1.47 2.83
N ALA A 464 -17.94 -2.18 2.73
CA ALA A 464 -17.90 -3.63 2.92
C ALA A 464 -18.29 -4.06 4.35
N LEU A 465 -17.83 -3.34 5.39
CA LEU A 465 -18.21 -3.58 6.77
C LEU A 465 -19.72 -3.41 6.98
N GLN A 466 -20.32 -2.35 6.40
CA GLN A 466 -21.76 -2.12 6.46
C GLN A 466 -22.56 -3.23 5.78
N TYR A 467 -22.14 -3.70 4.61
CA TYR A 467 -22.82 -4.81 3.95
C TYR A 467 -22.79 -6.09 4.77
N ARG A 468 -21.64 -6.39 5.39
CA ARG A 468 -21.45 -7.60 6.17
C ARG A 468 -22.13 -7.53 7.53
N SER A 469 -22.21 -6.36 8.16
CA SER A 469 -22.95 -6.20 9.41
C SER A 469 -24.45 -6.44 9.19
N VAL A 470 -25.02 -5.88 8.12
CA VAL A 470 -26.42 -6.14 7.72
C VAL A 470 -26.65 -7.63 7.44
N LEU A 471 -25.74 -8.25 6.69
CA LEU A 471 -25.79 -9.69 6.39
C LEU A 471 -25.75 -10.54 7.67
N LEU A 472 -24.86 -10.23 8.61
CA LEU A 472 -24.74 -10.94 9.88
C LEU A 472 -26.01 -10.81 10.73
N GLN A 473 -26.59 -9.60 10.81
CA GLN A 473 -27.83 -9.38 11.54
C GLN A 473 -28.99 -10.21 10.95
N ALA A 474 -29.11 -10.24 9.62
CA ALA A 474 -30.12 -11.06 8.95
C ALA A 474 -29.92 -12.55 9.28
N ILE A 475 -28.70 -13.06 9.21
CA ILE A 475 -28.40 -14.48 9.48
C ILE A 475 -28.65 -14.86 10.94
N LYS A 476 -28.27 -14.01 11.91
CA LYS A 476 -28.55 -14.26 13.34
C LYS A 476 -30.05 -14.39 13.63
N ARG A 477 -30.88 -13.61 12.92
CA ARG A 477 -32.35 -13.72 13.06
C ARG A 477 -32.85 -15.04 12.50
N LEU A 478 -32.36 -15.45 11.33
CA LEU A 478 -32.72 -16.75 10.74
C LEU A 478 -32.35 -17.93 11.64
N GLU A 479 -31.18 -17.88 12.28
CA GLU A 479 -30.72 -18.90 13.23
C GLU A 479 -31.67 -19.03 14.42
N LYS A 480 -32.10 -17.89 14.99
CA LYS A 480 -33.05 -17.85 16.10
C LYS A 480 -34.40 -18.46 15.70
N ASP A 481 -34.93 -18.09 14.55
CA ASP A 481 -36.22 -18.60 14.06
C ASP A 481 -36.16 -20.10 13.75
N THR A 482 -35.05 -20.57 13.18
CA THR A 482 -34.84 -22.01 12.91
C THR A 482 -34.75 -22.83 14.20
N THR A 483 -34.11 -22.28 15.25
CA THR A 483 -34.01 -22.92 16.57
C THR A 483 -35.37 -22.99 17.26
N ILE A 484 -36.20 -21.94 17.13
CA ILE A 484 -37.55 -21.93 17.70
C ILE A 484 -38.44 -22.96 17.00
N ILE A 485 -38.37 -23.08 15.68
CA ILE A 485 -39.18 -24.04 14.92
C ILE A 485 -38.80 -25.48 15.27
N SER A 486 -37.51 -25.82 15.27
CA SER A 486 -37.06 -27.17 15.64
C SER A 486 -37.45 -27.56 17.08
N ALA A 487 -37.33 -26.64 18.04
CA ALA A 487 -37.79 -26.87 19.41
C ALA A 487 -39.32 -26.97 19.55
N THR A 488 -40.08 -26.44 18.59
CA THR A 488 -41.55 -26.55 18.56
C THR A 488 -41.99 -27.87 17.92
N GLU A 489 -41.33 -28.30 16.85
CA GLU A 489 -41.57 -29.60 16.19
C GLU A 489 -41.22 -30.77 17.12
N GLU A 490 -40.08 -30.71 17.82
CA GLU A 490 -39.67 -31.74 18.79
C GLU A 490 -40.68 -31.88 19.95
N LYS A 491 -41.23 -30.75 20.44
CA LYS A 491 -42.31 -30.76 21.44
C LYS A 491 -43.63 -31.30 20.91
N GLN A 492 -43.89 -31.17 19.61
CA GLN A 492 -45.14 -31.60 19.01
C GLN A 492 -45.11 -33.10 18.70
N ASP A 493 -43.96 -33.64 18.31
CA ASP A 493 -43.72 -35.09 18.20
C ASP A 493 -43.81 -35.78 19.57
N ASP A 494 -43.20 -35.21 20.62
CA ASP A 494 -43.32 -35.71 22.00
C ASP A 494 -44.79 -35.73 22.50
N LEU A 495 -45.60 -34.73 22.14
CA LEU A 495 -47.03 -34.69 22.51
C LEU A 495 -47.89 -35.69 21.69
N SER A 496 -47.51 -36.02 20.46
CA SER A 496 -48.25 -37.02 19.66
C SER A 496 -47.94 -38.46 20.08
N ASP A 497 -46.74 -38.75 20.59
CA ASP A 497 -46.41 -40.07 21.15
C ASP A 497 -47.15 -40.34 22.47
N ASP A 498 -47.41 -39.32 23.29
CA ASP A 498 -48.21 -39.45 24.51
C ASP A 498 -49.71 -39.70 24.23
N ILE A 499 -50.25 -39.20 23.11
CA ILE A 499 -51.67 -39.39 22.74
C ILE A 499 -51.93 -40.81 22.19
N HIS A 500 -50.92 -41.48 21.62
CA HIS A 500 -51.07 -42.85 21.13
C HIS A 500 -50.98 -43.95 22.21
N VAL A 501 -50.63 -43.60 23.46
CA VAL A 501 -50.59 -44.57 24.57
C VAL A 501 -51.93 -44.68 25.32
N GLU A 502 -52.84 -43.70 25.21
CA GLU A 502 -54.14 -43.73 25.92
C GLU A 502 -55.31 -44.38 25.17
N GLU A 503 -55.24 -44.63 23.85
CA GLU A 503 -56.34 -45.28 23.10
C GLU A 503 -56.30 -46.83 23.11
N GLY A 504 -55.38 -47.44 23.87
CA GLY A 504 -55.23 -48.90 23.97
C GLY A 504 -55.89 -49.58 25.17
N SER A 505 -56.58 -48.85 26.05
CA SER A 505 -57.20 -49.44 27.26
C SER A 505 -58.48 -48.71 27.67
N GLN A 506 -59.59 -49.00 26.99
CA GLN A 506 -60.89 -49.31 27.63
C GLN A 506 -61.91 -49.84 26.64
#